data_AF-A0A370K4A0-F1
#
_entry.id   AF-A0A370K4A0-F1
#
_cell.length_a   1.000
_cell.length_b   1.000
_cell.length_c   1.000
_cell.angle_alpha   90.00
_cell.angle_beta   90.00
_cell.angle_gamma   90.00
#
_symmetry.space_group_name_H-M   'P 1'
#
loop_
_entity.id
_entity.type
_entity.pdbx_description
1 polymer ?
#
loop_
_entity_poly.entity_id
_entity_poly.type
_entity_poly.pdbx_seq_one_letter_code
_entity_poly.pdbx_strand_id
1 'polypeptide(L)'
;MCWSNKLMQEDVSFLFWLDYGRVRQMPVLIADRLLSFRLVHRVEPMHGAHVPDRGDLSIDVSALGHELMAAVRNGLDPRFRMPEP
;
A
#
# COMPACT_ATOMS: atom_id res chain seq x y z
N MET A 1 -13.57 0.44 -13.68
CA MET A 1 -12.13 0.79 -13.68
C MET A 1 -11.33 -0.50 -13.86
N CYS A 2 -10.52 -0.62 -14.91
CA CYS A 2 -9.66 -1.79 -15.12
C CYS A 2 -8.35 -1.58 -14.34
N TRP A 3 -8.32 -2.08 -13.10
CA TRP A 3 -7.10 -2.17 -12.31
C TRP A 3 -6.19 -3.20 -12.98
N SER A 4 -5.34 -2.69 -13.87
CA SER A 4 -4.27 -3.33 -14.63
C SER A 4 -3.89 -4.74 -14.16
N ASN A 5 -3.79 -5.68 -15.11
CA ASN A 5 -3.36 -7.09 -15.02
C ASN A 5 -2.03 -7.38 -14.26
N LYS A 6 -1.48 -6.42 -13.54
CA LYS A 6 -0.17 -6.45 -12.89
C LYS A 6 -0.22 -6.33 -11.36
N LEU A 7 -1.36 -5.99 -10.76
CA LEU A 7 -1.52 -6.00 -9.30
C LEU A 7 -1.59 -7.44 -8.79
N MET A 8 -0.74 -7.77 -7.83
CA MET A 8 -0.65 -9.09 -7.21
C MET A 8 -1.31 -9.12 -5.83
N GLN A 9 -1.68 -10.30 -5.34
CA GLN A 9 -2.20 -10.48 -3.98
C GLN A 9 -1.26 -9.90 -2.92
N GLU A 10 0.05 -10.03 -3.13
CA GLU A 10 1.07 -9.48 -2.23
C GLU A 10 0.96 -7.94 -2.10
N ASP A 11 0.75 -7.23 -3.21
CA ASP A 11 0.60 -5.77 -3.20
C ASP A 11 -0.62 -5.34 -2.37
N VAL A 12 -1.74 -6.07 -2.53
CA VAL A 12 -2.96 -5.84 -1.74
C VAL A 12 -2.72 -6.15 -0.27
N SER A 13 -2.06 -7.26 0.06
CA SER A 13 -1.73 -7.59 1.45
C SER A 13 -0.90 -6.49 2.11
N PHE A 14 0.08 -5.92 1.39
CA PHE A 14 0.89 -4.82 1.90
C PHE A 14 0.09 -3.53 2.13
N LEU A 15 -0.91 -3.21 1.29
CA LEU A 15 -1.80 -2.08 1.55
C LEU A 15 -2.57 -2.24 2.87
N PHE A 16 -3.09 -3.43 3.15
CA PHE A 16 -3.78 -3.70 4.40
C PHE A 16 -2.84 -3.67 5.59
N TRP A 17 -1.63 -4.23 5.47
CA TRP A 17 -0.67 -4.16 6.57
C TRP A 17 -0.17 -2.74 6.84
N LEU A 18 -0.06 -1.89 5.81
CA LEU A 18 0.18 -0.45 5.98
C LEU A 18 -0.96 0.20 6.78
N ASP A 19 -2.21 -0.03 6.37
CA ASP A 19 -3.43 0.47 7.06
C ASP A 19 -3.51 0.01 8.52
N TYR A 20 -3.01 -1.19 8.83
CA TYR A 20 -2.93 -1.74 10.18
C TYR A 20 -1.73 -1.25 11.00
N GLY A 21 -0.84 -0.43 10.43
CA GLY A 21 0.41 -0.01 11.08
C GLY A 21 1.38 -1.18 11.34
N ARG A 22 1.25 -2.29 10.60
CA ARG A 22 2.01 -3.53 10.77
C ARG A 22 3.26 -3.62 9.92
N VAL A 23 3.42 -2.74 8.93
CA VAL A 23 4.63 -2.66 8.10
C VAL A 23 5.54 -1.58 8.65
N ARG A 24 6.74 -1.97 9.10
CA ARG A 24 7.82 -1.03 9.43
C ARG A 24 8.73 -0.75 8.24
N GLN A 25 8.84 -1.72 7.32
CA GLN A 25 9.68 -1.63 6.12
C GLN A 25 8.96 -2.30 4.96
N MET A 26 8.88 -1.59 3.83
CA MET A 26 8.28 -2.11 2.61
C MET A 26 9.38 -2.47 1.60
N PRO A 27 9.32 -3.64 0.95
CA PRO A 27 10.21 -3.94 -0.17
C PRO A 27 10.07 -2.90 -1.28
N VAL A 28 11.20 -2.37 -1.77
CA VAL A 28 11.23 -1.29 -2.79
C VAL A 28 10.40 -1.64 -4.02
N LEU A 29 10.48 -2.88 -4.50
CA LEU A 29 9.70 -3.36 -5.64
C LEU A 29 8.18 -3.25 -5.42
N ILE A 30 7.70 -3.50 -4.20
CA ILE A 30 6.27 -3.40 -3.86
C ILE A 30 5.88 -1.93 -3.74
N ALA A 31 6.71 -1.12 -3.07
CA ALA A 31 6.51 0.33 -2.97
C ALA A 31 6.41 0.98 -4.36
N ASP A 32 7.33 0.65 -5.27
CA ASP A 32 7.33 1.18 -6.64
C ASP A 32 6.08 0.77 -7.42
N ARG A 33 5.63 -0.49 -7.29
CA ARG A 33 4.37 -0.93 -7.90
C ARG A 33 3.18 -0.16 -7.35
N LEU A 34 3.03 -0.09 -6.03
CA LEU A 34 1.92 0.61 -5.38
C LEU A 34 1.90 2.11 -5.71
N LEU A 35 3.08 2.75 -5.78
CA LEU A 35 3.25 4.13 -6.23
C LEU A 35 2.85 4.29 -7.71
N SER A 36 3.26 3.36 -8.58
CA SER A 36 2.89 3.40 -10.00
C SER A 36 1.38 3.28 -10.23
N PHE A 37 0.67 2.55 -9.36
CA PHE A 37 -0.79 2.46 -9.35
C PHE A 37 -1.48 3.59 -8.58
N ARG A 38 -0.72 4.52 -7.99
CA ARG A 38 -1.23 5.60 -7.13
C ARG A 38 -2.07 5.09 -5.95
N LEU A 39 -1.78 3.88 -5.47
CA LEU A 39 -2.46 3.26 -4.32
C LEU A 39 -1.85 3.71 -2.99
N VAL A 40 -0.61 4.20 -3.03
CA VAL A 40 0.09 4.85 -1.92
C VAL A 40 0.68 6.16 -2.42
N HIS A 41 1.03 7.05 -1.50
CA HIS A 41 1.75 8.29 -1.78
C HIS A 41 2.90 8.47 -0.80
N ARG A 42 3.98 9.11 -1.26
CA ARG A 42 5.10 9.46 -0.39
C ARG A 42 4.66 10.57 0.55
N VAL A 43 4.98 10.43 1.82
CA VAL A 43 4.74 11.44 2.84
C VAL A 43 6.10 12.05 3.18
N GLU A 44 6.19 13.38 3.23
CA GLU A 44 7.38 14.00 3.79
C GLU A 44 7.47 13.64 5.27
N PRO A 45 8.63 13.19 5.78
CA PRO A 45 8.80 13.06 7.22
C PRO A 45 8.53 14.43 7.85
N MET A 46 7.56 14.51 8.77
CA MET A 46 7.27 15.74 9.47
C MET A 46 8.56 16.24 10.15
N HIS A 47 8.98 17.46 9.82
CA HIS A 47 10.21 18.08 10.31
C HIS A 47 10.28 17.99 11.84
N GLY A 48 11.18 17.14 12.36
CA GLY A 48 11.45 16.98 13.79
C GLY A 48 11.63 15.52 14.24
N ALA A 49 11.11 14.54 13.51
CA ALA A 49 11.40 13.13 13.74
C ALA A 49 12.51 12.67 12.79
N HIS A 50 13.56 12.07 13.35
CA HIS A 50 14.62 11.28 12.73
C HIS A 50 14.77 11.42 11.21
N VAL A 51 15.93 11.93 10.76
CA VAL A 51 16.37 11.78 9.37
C VAL A 51 16.18 10.31 8.99
N PRO A 52 15.31 9.97 8.02
CA PRO A 52 15.18 8.59 7.60
C PRO A 52 16.54 8.15 7.07
N ASP A 53 17.08 7.09 7.65
CA ASP A 53 18.25 6.43 7.10
C ASP A 53 17.98 6.18 5.61
N ARG A 54 19.01 6.33 4.77
CA ARG A 54 18.92 6.11 3.32
C ARG A 54 18.29 4.73 3.05
N GLY A 55 16.98 4.68 2.82
CA GLY A 55 16.24 3.43 2.65
C GLY A 55 14.79 3.45 3.15
N ASP A 56 14.45 4.29 4.13
CA ASP A 56 13.09 4.32 4.67
C ASP A 56 12.20 5.29 3.86
N LEU A 57 11.42 4.71 2.93
CA LEU A 57 10.34 5.44 2.27
C LEU A 57 9.17 5.58 3.23
N SER A 58 8.90 6.80 3.69
CA SER A 58 7.63 7.13 4.36
C SER A 58 6.52 7.18 3.31
N ILE A 59 5.57 6.26 3.41
CA ILE A 59 4.46 6.07 2.47
C ILE A 59 3.17 5.93 3.26
N ASP A 60 2.10 6.54 2.77
CA ASP A 60 0.75 6.39 3.30
C ASP A 60 -0.21 5.96 2.21
N VAL A 61 -1.32 5.34 2.60
CA VAL A 61 -2.32 4.81 1.68
C VAL A 61 -3.10 5.97 1.05
N SER A 62 -3.24 5.96 -0.27
CA SER A 62 -4.02 6.99 -0.97
C SER A 62 -5.52 6.71 -0.85
N ALA A 63 -6.35 7.70 -1.18
CA ALA A 63 -7.80 7.50 -1.31
C ALA A 63 -8.15 6.32 -2.25
N LEU A 64 -7.42 6.21 -3.37
CA LEU A 64 -7.58 5.11 -4.32
C LEU A 64 -7.17 3.76 -3.71
N GLY A 65 -6.13 3.74 -2.87
CA GLY A 65 -5.74 2.57 -2.08
C GLY A 65 -6.85 2.12 -1.14
N HIS A 66 -7.47 3.06 -0.41
CA HIS A 66 -8.61 2.76 0.47
C HIS A 66 -9.83 2.25 -0.30
N GLU A 67 -10.13 2.80 -1.48
CA GLU A 67 -11.20 2.29 -2.35
C GLU A 67 -10.96 0.86 -2.78
N LEU A 68 -9.73 0.52 -3.19
CA LEU A 68 -9.36 -0.85 -3.53
C LEU A 68 -9.51 -1.78 -2.33
N MET A 69 -8.99 -1.39 -1.16
CA MET A 69 -9.12 -2.18 0.06
C MET A 69 -10.59 -2.39 0.45
N ALA A 70 -11.44 -1.36 0.33
CA ALA A 70 -12.87 -1.46 0.59
C ALA A 70 -13.54 -2.43 -0.40
N ALA A 71 -13.17 -2.39 -1.69
CA ALA A 71 -13.68 -3.34 -2.68
C ALA A 71 -13.28 -4.78 -2.33
N VAL A 72 -12.03 -5.02 -1.93
CA VAL A 72 -11.54 -6.34 -1.50
C VAL A 72 -12.23 -6.81 -0.21
N ARG A 73 -12.37 -5.95 0.80
CA ARG A 73 -13.10 -6.26 2.06
C ARG A 73 -14.55 -6.67 1.80
N ASN A 74 -15.21 -6.02 0.84
CA ASN A 74 -16.59 -6.31 0.47
C ASN A 74 -16.73 -7.47 -0.54
N GLY A 75 -15.64 -8.14 -0.92
CA GLY A 75 -15.65 -9.24 -1.89
C GLY A 75 -15.99 -8.81 -3.32
N LEU A 76 -15.87 -7.52 -3.64
CA LEU A 76 -16.20 -6.95 -4.95
C LEU A 76 -15.07 -7.14 -5.99
N ASP A 77 -13.85 -7.44 -5.54
CA ASP A 77 -12.75 -7.87 -6.41
C ASP A 77 -12.34 -9.32 -6.07
N PRO A 78 -12.91 -10.33 -6.74
CA PRO A 78 -12.71 -11.75 -6.40
C PRO A 78 -11.29 -12.26 -6.71
N ARG A 79 -10.45 -11.44 -7.37
CA ARG A 79 -9.04 -11.79 -7.63
C ARG A 79 -8.20 -11.73 -6.37
N PHE A 80 -8.61 -10.91 -5.42
CA PHE A 80 -7.88 -10.68 -4.19
C PHE A 80 -8.65 -11.21 -3.00
N ARG A 81 -7.93 -11.81 -2.06
CA ARG A 81 -8.45 -12.26 -0.79
C ARG A 81 -8.09 -11.23 0.27
N MET A 82 -8.98 -11.02 1.22
CA MET A 82 -8.66 -10.23 2.40
C MET A 82 -7.53 -10.93 3.18
N PRO A 83 -6.41 -10.24 3.44
CA PRO A 83 -5.33 -10.82 4.24
C PRO A 83 -5.78 -10.96 5.69
N GLU A 84 -5.26 -11.98 6.37
CA GLU A 84 -5.48 -12.14 7.81
C GLU A 84 -4.71 -11.07 8.59
N PRO A 85 -5.35 -10.49 9.63
CA PRO A 85 -4.78 -9.88 10.82
C PRO A 85 -3.28 -9.76 10.90
#